data_AF-A0A1S6KZT2-F1
#
_entry.id   AF-A0A1S6KZT2-F1
#
_cell.length_a   1.000
_cell.length_b   1.000
_cell.length_c   1.000
_cell.angle_alpha   90.00
_cell.angle_beta   90.00
_cell.angle_gamma   90.00
#
_symmetry.space_group_name_H-M   'P 1'
#
loop_
_entity.id
_entity.type
_entity.pdbx_description
1 polymer ?
#
loop_
_entity_poly.entity_id
_entity_poly.type
_entity_poly.pdbx_seq_one_letter_code
_entity_poly.pdbx_strand_id
1 'polypeptide(L)'
;ACYNNLAASILTRQWSSTLKGEGEFPATHLLLATHNAESVRCARAICDAGGAKSSIAFAQLQGMADEISCELIDASHSTMALPVYKYLVWGSTGECMKYLLRRAQENKDAVQRTRDCRNAMWTELVRRCKNALS
;
A
#
# COMPACT_ATOMS: atom_id res chain seq x y z
N ALA A 1 -4.53 -3.28 -11.13
CA ALA A 1 -5.83 -3.94 -11.36
C ALA A 1 -5.94 -5.29 -10.65
N CYS A 2 -5.26 -6.36 -11.08
CA CYS A 2 -5.41 -7.71 -10.49
C CYS A 2 -5.24 -7.75 -8.96
N TYR A 3 -4.15 -7.17 -8.43
CA TYR A 3 -3.88 -7.12 -6.98
C TYR A 3 -5.03 -6.50 -6.17
N ASN A 4 -5.51 -5.32 -6.60
CA ASN A 4 -6.60 -4.61 -5.92
C ASN A 4 -7.92 -5.39 -6.00
N ASN A 5 -8.21 -6.02 -7.14
CA ASN A 5 -9.42 -6.84 -7.32
C ASN A 5 -9.40 -8.08 -6.41
N LEU A 6 -8.25 -8.76 -6.30
CA LEU A 6 -8.09 -9.89 -5.39
C LEU A 6 -8.25 -9.46 -3.93
N ALA A 7 -7.60 -8.36 -3.54
CA ALA A 7 -7.73 -7.80 -2.19
C ALA A 7 -9.19 -7.45 -1.87
N ALA A 8 -9.91 -6.80 -2.79
CA ALA A 8 -11.32 -6.48 -2.63
C ALA A 8 -12.16 -7.75 -2.46
N SER A 9 -12.00 -8.75 -3.34
CA SER A 9 -12.70 -10.03 -3.24
C SER A 9 -12.48 -10.75 -1.91
N ILE A 10 -11.24 -10.78 -1.41
CA ILE A 10 -10.92 -11.43 -0.13
C ILE A 10 -11.49 -10.63 1.04
N LEU A 11 -11.42 -9.29 1.00
CA LEU A 11 -11.94 -8.43 2.05
C LEU A 11 -13.47 -8.52 2.17
N THR A 12 -14.18 -8.48 1.04
CA THR A 12 -15.65 -8.55 1.02
C THR A 12 -16.16 -9.99 1.09
N ARG A 13 -15.27 -10.98 0.97
CA ARG A 13 -15.58 -12.41 0.85
C ARG A 13 -16.55 -12.69 -0.29
N GLN A 14 -16.22 -12.15 -1.47
CA GLN A 14 -17.03 -12.29 -2.68
C GLN A 14 -16.18 -12.78 -3.85
N TRP A 15 -16.67 -13.83 -4.50
CA TRP A 15 -16.15 -14.26 -5.79
C TRP A 15 -16.30 -13.14 -6.83
N SER A 16 -15.33 -13.07 -7.74
CA SER A 16 -15.32 -12.07 -8.82
C SER A 16 -14.79 -12.69 -10.10
N SER A 17 -14.78 -11.90 -11.18
CA SER A 17 -14.12 -12.31 -12.43
C SER A 17 -12.63 -12.58 -12.26
N THR A 18 -12.00 -11.98 -11.25
CA THR A 18 -10.56 -12.14 -10.94
C THR A 18 -10.32 -13.29 -9.97
N LEU A 19 -11.13 -13.42 -8.90
CA LEU A 19 -11.09 -14.54 -7.96
C LEU A 19 -12.30 -15.42 -8.17
N LYS A 20 -12.15 -16.44 -9.03
CA LYS A 20 -13.22 -17.39 -9.34
C LYS A 20 -13.35 -18.44 -8.23
N GLY A 21 -14.59 -18.80 -7.92
CA GLY A 21 -14.92 -19.87 -6.99
C GLY A 21 -16.44 -20.08 -6.96
N GLU A 22 -16.86 -21.13 -6.28
CA GLU A 22 -18.26 -21.53 -6.15
C GLU A 22 -18.59 -21.76 -4.67
N GLY A 23 -19.85 -21.57 -4.30
CA GLY A 23 -20.32 -21.76 -2.93
C GLY A 23 -19.93 -20.65 -1.97
N GLU A 24 -19.98 -20.95 -0.67
CA GLU A 24 -19.65 -20.00 0.40
C GLU A 24 -18.16 -19.65 0.39
N PHE A 25 -17.87 -18.36 0.58
CA PHE A 25 -16.49 -17.90 0.61
C PHE A 25 -15.83 -18.31 1.94
N PRO A 26 -14.63 -18.90 1.93
CA PRO A 26 -13.99 -19.41 3.13
C PRO A 26 -13.67 -18.31 4.15
N ALA A 27 -13.66 -18.69 5.43
CA ALA A 27 -13.19 -17.82 6.50
C ALA A 27 -11.70 -17.47 6.27
N THR A 28 -11.45 -16.21 5.96
CA THR A 28 -10.12 -15.70 5.60
C THR A 28 -9.80 -14.40 6.33
N HIS A 29 -8.50 -14.14 6.49
CA HIS A 29 -7.91 -12.93 7.03
C HIS A 29 -6.86 -12.44 6.03
N LEU A 30 -6.77 -11.13 5.81
CA LEU A 30 -5.89 -10.55 4.80
C LEU A 30 -4.74 -9.77 5.42
N LEU A 31 -3.50 -10.12 5.04
CA LEU A 31 -2.34 -9.25 5.22
C LEU A 31 -2.02 -8.55 3.90
N LEU A 32 -2.33 -7.26 3.79
CA LEU A 32 -2.07 -6.47 2.60
C LEU A 32 -0.65 -5.90 2.63
N ALA A 33 0.30 -6.64 2.08
CA ALA A 33 1.70 -6.24 1.98
C ALA A 33 1.97 -5.44 0.69
N THR A 34 2.09 -4.12 0.78
CA THR A 34 2.32 -3.26 -0.39
C THR A 34 2.87 -1.88 -0.03
N HIS A 35 3.69 -1.34 -0.93
CA HIS A 35 4.19 0.05 -0.92
C HIS A 35 3.38 0.98 -1.83
N ASN A 36 2.31 0.48 -2.46
CA ASN A 36 1.47 1.27 -3.34
C ASN A 36 0.35 1.96 -2.54
N ALA A 37 0.42 3.29 -2.46
CA ALA A 37 -0.55 4.11 -1.72
C ALA A 37 -1.98 4.01 -2.26
N GLU A 38 -2.16 3.84 -3.58
CA GLU A 38 -3.48 3.64 -4.18
C GLU A 38 -4.09 2.32 -3.68
N SER A 39 -3.31 1.22 -3.71
CA SER A 39 -3.78 -0.08 -3.21
C SER A 39 -4.19 -0.02 -1.74
N VAL A 40 -3.41 0.68 -0.91
CA VAL A 40 -3.73 0.89 0.52
C VAL A 40 -5.02 1.68 0.68
N ARG A 41 -5.19 2.80 -0.05
CA ARG A 41 -6.40 3.62 -0.01
C ARG A 41 -7.63 2.85 -0.48
N CYS A 42 -7.53 2.04 -1.53
CA CYS A 42 -8.63 1.21 -2.01
C CYS A 42 -9.09 0.22 -0.94
N ALA A 43 -8.16 -0.50 -0.31
CA ALA A 43 -8.49 -1.45 0.75
C ALA A 43 -9.09 -0.76 1.98
N ARG A 44 -8.54 0.39 2.37
CA ARG A 44 -9.06 1.20 3.47
C ARG A 44 -10.48 1.70 3.21
N ALA A 45 -10.77 2.19 2.01
CA ALA A 45 -12.10 2.66 1.65
C ALA A 45 -13.17 1.55 1.79
N ILE A 46 -12.82 0.28 1.49
CA ILE A 46 -13.72 -0.87 1.71
C ILE A 46 -13.98 -1.08 3.21
N CYS A 47 -12.96 -0.92 4.05
CA CYS A 47 -13.07 -1.05 5.50
C CYS A 47 -13.92 0.08 6.10
N ASP A 48 -13.63 1.32 5.73
CA ASP A 48 -14.33 2.51 6.22
C ASP A 48 -15.82 2.52 5.80
N ALA A 49 -16.13 1.95 4.63
CA ALA A 49 -17.52 1.75 4.17
C ALA A 49 -18.25 0.57 4.84
N GLY A 50 -17.59 -0.19 5.73
CA GLY A 50 -18.16 -1.36 6.40
C GLY A 50 -18.31 -2.60 5.51
N GLY A 51 -17.66 -2.63 4.35
CA GLY A 51 -17.73 -3.76 3.41
C GLY A 51 -16.80 -4.92 3.74
N ALA A 52 -15.87 -4.74 4.66
CA ALA A 52 -14.90 -5.75 5.06
C ALA A 52 -15.56 -6.84 5.93
N LYS A 53 -15.65 -8.05 5.41
CA LYS A 53 -16.07 -9.27 6.14
C LYS A 53 -14.89 -10.09 6.66
N SER A 54 -13.70 -9.88 6.10
CA SER A 54 -12.43 -10.43 6.56
C SER A 54 -11.67 -9.36 7.35
N SER A 55 -11.00 -9.75 8.44
CA SER A 55 -10.08 -8.81 9.09
C SER A 55 -8.88 -8.54 8.19
N ILE A 56 -8.33 -7.33 8.32
CA ILE A 56 -7.19 -6.87 7.54
C ILE A 56 -6.09 -6.38 8.46
N ALA A 57 -4.85 -6.63 8.06
CA ALA A 57 -3.67 -5.93 8.52
C ALA A 57 -2.87 -5.44 7.30
N PHE A 58 -2.14 -4.34 7.47
CA PHE A 58 -1.23 -3.82 6.46
C PHE A 58 0.20 -4.21 6.80
N ALA A 59 1.03 -4.39 5.77
CA ALA A 59 2.45 -4.62 5.96
C ALA A 59 3.30 -3.87 4.93
N GLN A 60 4.45 -3.40 5.37
CA GLN A 60 5.47 -2.76 4.52
C GLN A 60 6.87 -3.24 4.91
N LEU A 61 7.80 -3.24 3.96
CA LEU A 61 9.23 -3.36 4.26
C LEU A 61 9.73 -2.16 5.07
N GLN A 62 10.63 -2.39 6.02
CA GLN A 62 11.27 -1.32 6.77
C GLN A 62 12.12 -0.41 5.85
N GLY A 63 11.98 0.91 6.02
CA GLY A 63 12.69 1.91 5.19
C GLY A 63 12.07 2.13 3.81
N MET A 64 10.84 1.63 3.59
CA MET A 64 10.08 1.84 2.36
C MET A 64 8.62 2.12 2.69
N ALA A 65 8.07 3.17 2.08
CA ALA A 65 6.70 3.62 2.28
C ALA A 65 6.34 3.87 3.76
N ASP A 66 7.25 4.50 4.50
CA ASP A 66 7.03 4.84 5.91
C ASP A 66 5.92 5.90 6.04
N GLU A 67 5.83 6.82 5.07
CA GLU A 67 4.77 7.81 4.96
C GLU A 67 3.36 7.17 4.88
N ILE A 68 3.23 6.06 4.13
CA ILE A 68 1.96 5.34 4.01
C ILE A 68 1.59 4.67 5.35
N SER A 69 2.58 4.13 6.06
CA SER A 69 2.37 3.55 7.37
C SER A 69 1.95 4.62 8.39
N CYS A 70 2.55 5.81 8.36
CA CYS A 70 2.15 6.93 9.21
C CYS A 70 0.70 7.34 8.93
N GLU A 71 0.32 7.53 7.66
CA GLU A 71 -1.08 7.83 7.29
C GLU A 71 -2.05 6.77 7.81
N LEU A 72 -1.67 5.50 7.78
CA LEU A 72 -2.51 4.41 8.29
C LEU A 72 -2.73 4.51 9.80
N ILE A 73 -1.67 4.84 10.56
CA ILE A 73 -1.67 4.98 12.02
C ILE A 73 -2.37 6.28 12.45
N ASP A 74 -2.11 7.40 11.79
CA ASP A 74 -2.68 8.72 12.14
C ASP A 74 -4.19 8.76 11.91
N ALA A 75 -4.66 8.08 10.87
CA ALA A 75 -6.09 7.91 10.64
C ALA A 75 -6.74 6.89 11.60
N SER A 76 -6.07 6.45 12.68
CA SER A 76 -6.69 5.75 13.82
C SER A 76 -7.69 6.62 14.61
N HIS A 77 -7.86 7.89 14.25
CA HIS A 77 -9.03 8.68 14.60
C HIS A 77 -10.32 8.25 13.86
N SER A 78 -10.23 7.35 12.87
CA SER A 78 -11.39 6.65 12.29
C SER A 78 -11.81 5.47 13.18
N THR A 79 -13.06 5.02 13.05
CA THR A 79 -13.74 4.09 13.96
C THR A 79 -13.11 2.69 14.09
N MET A 80 -12.10 2.35 13.28
CA MET A 80 -11.35 1.10 13.40
C MET A 80 -9.84 1.35 13.25
N ALA A 81 -9.08 1.09 14.33
CA ALA A 81 -7.63 1.00 14.25
C ALA A 81 -7.22 -0.26 13.46
N LEU A 82 -6.54 -0.08 12.33
CA LEU A 82 -6.09 -1.18 11.48
C LEU A 82 -4.63 -1.52 11.79
N PRO A 83 -4.28 -2.79 12.09
CA PRO A 83 -2.91 -3.17 12.40
C PRO A 83 -1.95 -2.91 11.23
N VAL A 84 -0.78 -2.37 11.52
CA VAL A 84 0.30 -2.12 10.55
C VAL A 84 1.57 -2.80 11.03
N TYR A 85 2.15 -3.64 10.17
CA TYR A 85 3.37 -4.39 10.46
C TYR A 85 4.53 -3.92 9.58
N LYS A 86 5.73 -3.86 10.15
CA LYS A 86 6.96 -3.69 9.39
C LYS A 86 7.68 -5.02 9.25
N TYR A 87 8.04 -5.36 8.02
CA TYR A 87 8.91 -6.48 7.71
C TYR A 87 10.36 -6.01 7.81
N LEU A 88 11.08 -6.57 8.78
CA LEU A 88 12.49 -6.30 9.01
C LEU A 88 13.32 -7.51 8.57
N VAL A 89 14.50 -7.23 8.01
CA VAL A 89 15.52 -8.24 7.75
C VAL A 89 16.62 -8.08 8.78
N TRP A 90 17.07 -9.20 9.33
CA TRP A 90 18.09 -9.25 10.37
C TRP A 90 19.22 -10.20 9.97
N GLY A 91 20.45 -9.77 10.23
CA GLY A 91 21.67 -10.52 9.91
C GLY A 91 22.80 -9.60 9.44
N SER A 92 23.97 -10.18 9.20
CA SER A 92 25.10 -9.50 8.57
C SER A 92 24.78 -9.10 7.13
N THR A 93 25.57 -8.20 6.57
CA THR A 93 25.44 -7.78 5.16
C THR A 93 25.55 -8.97 4.19
N GLY A 94 26.43 -9.93 4.49
CA GLY A 94 26.61 -11.13 3.67
C GLY A 94 25.35 -12.01 3.64
N GLU A 95 24.74 -12.24 4.81
CA GLU A 95 23.49 -13.00 4.93
C GLU A 95 22.32 -12.31 4.22
N CYS A 96 22.31 -10.97 4.23
CA CYS A 96 21.23 -10.17 3.66
C CYS A 96 21.42 -9.84 2.16
N MET A 97 22.53 -10.24 1.53
CA MET A 97 22.91 -9.79 0.18
C MET A 97 21.81 -10.03 -0.88
N LYS A 98 21.19 -11.21 -0.86
CA LYS A 98 20.10 -11.55 -1.80
C LYS A 98 18.85 -10.69 -1.59
N TYR A 99 18.57 -10.30 -0.34
CA TYR A 99 17.47 -9.39 -0.04
C TYR A 99 17.78 -7.99 -0.55
N LEU A 100 18.97 -7.48 -0.25
CA LEU A 100 19.42 -6.14 -0.68
C LEU A 100 19.39 -5.99 -2.21
N LEU A 101 19.81 -7.02 -2.96
CA LEU A 101 19.75 -7.00 -4.42
C LEU A 101 18.32 -6.85 -4.94
N ARG A 102 17.35 -7.57 -4.36
CA ARG A 102 15.93 -7.43 -4.74
C ARG A 102 15.39 -6.04 -4.41
N ARG A 103 15.81 -5.45 -3.29
CA ARG A 103 15.43 -4.08 -2.91
C ARG A 103 16.02 -3.03 -3.81
N ALA A 104 17.29 -3.18 -4.20
CA ALA A 104 17.92 -2.28 -5.16
C ALA A 104 17.16 -2.27 -6.50
N GLN A 105 16.74 -3.45 -6.96
CA GLN A 105 15.97 -3.57 -8.20
C GLN A 105 14.56 -2.95 -8.08
N GLU A 106 13.82 -3.23 -7.01
CA GLU A 106 12.49 -2.65 -6.78
C GLU A 106 12.54 -1.13 -6.63
N ASN A 107 13.53 -0.63 -5.88
CA ASN A 107 13.71 0.81 -5.67
C ASN A 107 14.16 1.53 -6.94
N LYS A 108 14.88 0.87 -7.85
CA LYS A 108 15.20 1.44 -9.16
C LYS A 108 13.92 1.82 -9.92
N ASP A 109 12.93 0.93 -9.93
CA ASP A 109 11.64 1.17 -10.57
C ASP A 109 10.81 2.21 -9.80
N ALA A 110 10.92 2.26 -8.47
CA ALA A 110 10.27 3.27 -7.63
C ALA A 110 10.87 4.68 -7.80
N VAL A 111 12.19 4.80 -7.94
CA VAL A 111 12.89 6.07 -8.23
C VAL A 111 12.49 6.61 -9.59
N GLN A 112 12.25 5.74 -10.58
CA GLN A 112 11.70 6.16 -11.86
C GLN A 112 10.32 6.82 -11.70
N ARG A 113 9.43 6.27 -10.86
CA ARG A 113 8.13 6.90 -10.52
C ARG A 113 8.27 8.20 -9.71
N THR A 114 9.33 8.32 -8.91
CA THR A 114 9.62 9.55 -8.15
C THR A 114 9.94 10.73 -9.06
N ARG A 115 10.46 10.49 -10.28
CA ARG A 115 10.63 11.55 -11.28
C ARG A 115 9.29 12.20 -11.65
N ASP A 116 8.21 11.42 -11.72
CA ASP A 116 6.88 11.94 -12.02
C ASP A 116 6.34 12.77 -10.86
N CYS A 117 6.55 12.33 -9.61
CA CYS A 117 6.23 13.13 -8.41
C CYS A 117 7.02 14.43 -8.36
N ARG A 118 8.32 14.39 -8.65
CA ARG A 118 9.18 15.57 -8.76
C ARG A 118 8.68 16.54 -9.84
N ASN A 119 8.27 16.02 -11.00
CA ASN A 119 7.72 16.83 -12.07
C ASN A 119 6.38 17.48 -11.66
N ALA A 120 5.53 16.74 -10.93
CA ALA A 120 4.29 17.28 -10.38
C ALA A 120 4.54 18.37 -9.33
N MET A 121 5.48 18.16 -8.40
CA MET A 121 5.91 19.18 -7.43
C MET A 121 6.49 20.41 -8.12
N TRP A 122 7.34 20.22 -9.14
CA TRP A 122 7.91 21.32 -9.91
C TRP A 122 6.82 22.13 -10.63
N THR A 123 5.84 21.45 -11.23
CA THR A 123 4.69 22.08 -11.88
C THR A 123 3.89 22.93 -10.90
N GLU A 124 3.61 22.40 -9.71
CA GLU A 124 2.90 23.13 -8.65
C GLU A 124 3.73 24.33 -8.13
N LEU A 125 5.04 24.18 -8.00
CA LEU A 125 5.93 25.24 -7.54
C LEU A 125 6.00 26.40 -8.55
N VAL A 126 6.11 26.08 -9.85
CA VAL A 126 6.05 27.07 -10.94
C VAL A 126 4.70 27.79 -10.95
N ARG A 127 3.59 27.07 -10.77
CA ARG A 127 2.25 27.67 -10.69
C ARG A 127 2.16 28.68 -9.55
N ARG A 128 2.67 28.34 -8.37
CA ARG A 128 2.70 29.24 -7.19
C ARG A 128 3.57 30.48 -7.44
N CYS A 129 4.74 30.32 -8.04
CA CYS A 129 5.60 31.45 -8.39
C CYS A 129 4.94 32.38 -9.40
N LYS A 130 4.29 31.85 -10.45
CA LYS A 130 3.57 32.66 -11.44
C LYS A 130 2.40 33.44 -10.83
N ASN A 131 1.65 32.82 -9.91
CA ASN A 131 0.57 33.49 -9.21
C ASN A 131 1.04 34.53 -8.18
N ALA A 132 2.28 34.41 -7.67
CA ALA A 132 2.86 35.38 -6.75
C ALA A 132 3.56 36.56 -7.47
N LEU A 133 3.85 36.41 -8.77
CA LEU A 133 4.47 37.42 -9.64
C LEU A 133 3.46 38.13 -10.55
N SER A 134 2.18 37.74 -10.49
CA SER A 134 1.03 38.42 -11.10
C SER A 134 0.29 39.23 -10.05
#